data_AF-A0A7G5N1D2-F1
#
_entry.id   AF-A0A7G5N1D2-F1
#
_cell.length_a   1.000
_cell.length_b   1.000
_cell.length_c   1.000
_cell.angle_alpha   90.00
_cell.angle_beta   90.00
_cell.angle_gamma   90.00
#
_symmetry.space_group_name_H-M   'P 1'
#
loop_
_entity.id
_entity.type
_entity.pdbx_description
1 polymer ?
#
loop_
_entity_poly.entity_id
_entity_poly.type
_entity_poly.pdbx_seq_one_letter_code
_entity_poly.pdbx_strand_id
1 'polypeptide(L)' 'MAEGFYLELDDYCSFCSYFEPDIEKVDITTLGDRARSYTTTIKCINAYKCKRISENMRNKK' A
#
# COMPACT_ATOMS: atom_id res chain seq x y z
N MET A 1 -20.21 4.40 2.98
CA MET A 1 -18.82 4.49 2.48
C MET A 1 -18.26 3.08 2.50
N ALA A 2 -17.58 2.65 1.44
CA ALA A 2 -17.19 1.24 1.31
C ALA A 2 -16.22 0.86 2.44
N GLU A 3 -16.68 0.03 3.38
CA GLU A 3 -15.83 -0.66 4.34
C GLU A 3 -15.05 -1.73 3.58
N GLY A 4 -13.71 -1.71 3.69
CA GLY A 4 -12.88 -2.63 2.93
C GLY A 4 -11.39 -2.37 3.12
N PHE A 5 -10.60 -3.01 2.26
CA PHE A 5 -9.15 -2.85 2.21
C PHE A 5 -8.71 -2.42 0.82
N TYR A 6 -7.71 -1.56 0.76
CA TYR A 6 -7.05 -1.16 -0.48
C TYR A 6 -5.73 -1.92 -0.61
N LEU A 7 -5.55 -2.55 -1.77
CA LEU A 7 -4.28 -3.19 -2.15
C LEU A 7 -3.53 -2.25 -3.08
N GLU A 8 -2.42 -1.69 -2.60
CA GLU A 8 -1.50 -0.89 -3.41
C GLU A 8 -0.28 -1.75 -3.76
N LEU A 9 -0.53 -2.75 -4.62
CA LEU A 9 0.50 -3.65 -5.14
C LEU A 9 0.80 -3.26 -6.60
N ASP A 10 2.07 -3.03 -6.88
CA ASP A 10 2.59 -2.77 -8.23
C ASP A 10 3.55 -3.90 -8.65
N ASP A 11 3.73 -4.09 -9.96
CA ASP A 11 4.62 -5.13 -10.53
C ASP A 11 6.06 -5.08 -9.96
N TYR A 12 6.55 -3.89 -9.60
CA TYR A 12 7.89 -3.74 -9.02
C TYR A 12 8.03 -4.40 -7.64
N CYS A 13 6.93 -4.65 -6.93
CA CYS A 13 6.95 -5.33 -5.64
C CYS A 13 7.42 -6.79 -5.77
N SER A 14 7.20 -7.44 -6.93
CA SER A 14 7.71 -8.79 -7.21
C SER A 14 9.24 -8.82 -7.40
N PHE A 15 9.85 -7.69 -7.79
CA PHE A 15 11.28 -7.59 -8.11
C PHE A 15 12.09 -6.87 -7.03
N CYS A 16 11.42 -6.28 -6.04
CA CYS A 16 12.09 -5.63 -4.93
C CYS A 16 12.45 -6.67 -3.87
N SER A 17 13.75 -6.87 -3.61
CA SER A 17 14.24 -7.81 -2.58
C SER A 17 13.82 -7.45 -1.14
N TYR A 18 13.07 -6.36 -0.95
CA TYR A 18 12.55 -5.86 0.32
C TYR A 18 11.02 -5.88 0.36
N PHE A 19 10.39 -6.88 -0.27
CA PHE A 19 8.94 -7.03 -0.15
C PHE A 19 8.59 -7.53 1.26
N GLU A 20 8.30 -6.58 2.13
CA GLU A 20 7.65 -6.80 3.41
C GLU A 20 6.33 -6.02 3.38
N PRO A 21 5.20 -6.60 3.81
CA PRO A 21 3.91 -5.92 3.77
C PRO A 21 3.88 -4.82 4.84
N ASP A 22 3.61 -3.58 4.42
CA ASP A 22 3.28 -2.47 5.30
C ASP A 22 1.76 -2.31 5.36
N ILE A 23 1.21 -2.29 6.58
CA ILE A 23 -0.22 -2.24 6.82
C ILE A 23 -0.55 -0.93 7.50
N GLU A 24 -1.19 -0.03 6.76
CA GLU A 24 -1.67 1.24 7.27
C GLU A 24 -3.16 1.13 7.63
N LYS A 25 -3.52 1.52 8.85
CA LYS A 25 -4.92 1.56 9.30
C LYS A 25 -5.30 2.99 9.64
N VAL A 26 -6.27 3.52 8.90
CA VAL A 26 -6.82 4.86 9.12
C VAL A 26 -8.19 4.72 9.75
N ASP A 27 -8.38 5.32 10.93
CA ASP A 27 -9.69 5.42 11.57
C ASP A 27 -10.56 6.40 10.77
N ILE A 28 -11.70 5.90 10.30
CA ILE A 28 -12.68 6.68 9.52
C ILE A 28 -14.03 6.77 10.23
N THR A 29 -14.05 6.50 11.53
CA THR A 29 -15.27 6.54 12.34
C THR A 29 -15.89 7.93 12.29
N THR A 30 -17.15 8.01 11.89
CA THR A 30 -17.91 9.25 11.81
C THR A 30 -18.74 9.48 13.09
N LEU A 31 -19.08 10.74 13.36
CA LEU A 31 -19.90 11.09 14.53
C LEU A 31 -21.31 10.49 14.39
N GLY A 32 -21.62 9.49 15.20
CA GLY A 32 -22.89 8.76 15.17
C GLY A 32 -22.75 7.28 14.81
N ASP A 33 -21.55 6.83 14.40
CA ASP A 33 -21.29 5.41 14.18
C ASP A 33 -21.32 4.61 15.48
N ARG A 34 -21.98 3.44 15.43
CA ARG A 34 -22.12 2.54 16.59
C ARG A 34 -20.85 1.73 16.88
N ALA A 35 -19.97 1.60 15.90
CA ALA A 35 -18.71 0.87 15.97
C ALA A 35 -17.61 1.67 15.28
N ARG A 36 -16.34 1.39 15.62
CA ARG A 36 -15.23 2.01 14.92
C ARG A 36 -15.08 1.41 13.53
N SER A 37 -14.95 2.27 12.53
CA SER A 37 -14.69 1.86 11.15
C SER A 37 -13.27 2.22 10.76
N TYR A 38 -12.60 1.32 10.05
CA TYR A 38 -11.22 1.47 9.64
C TYR A 38 -11.08 1.25 8.15
N THR A 39 -10.31 2.11 7.49
CA THR A 39 -9.76 1.84 6.17
C THR A 39 -8.39 1.20 6.35
N THR A 40 -8.19 0.01 5.77
CA THR A 40 -6.89 -0.67 5.78
C THR A 40 -6.25 -0.58 4.41
N THR A 41 -5.03 -0.07 4.33
CA THR A 41 -4.21 -0.04 3.12
C THR A 41 -3.03 -0.98 3.29
N ILE A 42 -2.87 -1.91 2.36
CA ILE A 42 -1.76 -2.87 2.34
C ILE A 42 -0.83 -2.45 1.20
N LYS A 43 0.42 -2.12 1.53
CA LYS A 43 1.44 -1.63 0.60
C LYS A 43 2.77 -2.34 0.81
N CYS A 44 3.71 -2.18 -0.12
CA CYS A 44 5.05 -2.75 -0.01
C CYS A 44 5.95 -1.82 0.82
N ILE A 45 6.72 -2.35 1.78
CA ILE A 45 7.73 -1.56 2.51
C ILE A 45 8.69 -0.92 1.50
N ASN A 46 8.94 0.37 1.67
CA ASN A 46 9.78 1.17 0.76
C ASN A 46 9.31 1.16 -0.71
N ALA A 47 7.99 1.08 -0.97
CA ALA A 47 7.40 1.11 -2.32
C ALA A 47 8.00 2.22 -3.21
N TYR A 48 8.23 3.43 -2.65
CA TYR A 48 8.88 4.53 -3.36
C TYR A 48 10.29 4.19 -3.87
N LYS A 49 11.11 3.53 -3.04
CA LYS A 49 12.48 3.11 -3.40
C LYS A 49 12.43 2.00 -4.47
N CYS A 50 11.53 1.03 -4.29
CA CYS A 50 11.34 -0.05 -5.26
C CYS A 50 10.87 0.48 -6.63
N LYS A 51 9.94 1.45 -6.63
CA LYS A 51 9.49 2.13 -7.84
C LYS A 51 10.64 2.80 -8.59
N ARG A 52 11.48 3.56 -7.88
CA ARG A 52 12.65 4.21 -8.48
C ARG A 52 13.67 3.20 -9.05
N ILE A 53 13.89 2.09 -8.38
CA ILE A 53 14.77 1.01 -8.89
C ILE A 53 14.19 0.41 -10.17
N SER A 54 12.90 0.10 -10.16
CA SER A 54 12.18 -0.44 -11.32
C SER A 54 12.21 0.51 -12.53
N GLU A 55 11.94 1.79 -12.31
CA GLU A 55 12.02 2.82 -13.35
C GLU A 55 13.44 2.93 -13.93
N ASN A 56 14.46 2.93 -13.08
CA ASN A 56 15.86 2.95 -13.53
C ASN A 56 16.25 1.70 -14.32
N MET A 57 15.70 0.53 -13.98
CA MET A 57 15.93 -0.71 -14.73
C MET A 57 15.19 -0.71 -16.08
N ARG A 58 13.96 -0.16 -16.14
CA ARG A 58 13.22 0.01 -17.40
C ARG A 58 13.91 0.97 -18.36
N ASN A 59 14.47 2.06 -17.86
CA ASN A 59 15.18 3.07 -18.68
C ASN A 59 16.56 2.62 -19.18
N LYS A 60 17.06 1.46 -18.74
CA LYS A 60 18.34 0.87 -19.19
C LYS A 60 18.16 -0.15 -20.34
N LYS A 61 16.93 -0.45 -20.73
CA LYS A 61 16.60 -1.27 -21.91
C LYS A 61 16.43 -0.39 -23.13
#